data_AF-A0AA94RAP4-F1
#
_entry.id   AF-A0AA94RAP4-F1
#
_cell.length_a   1.000
_cell.length_b   1.000
_cell.length_c   1.000
_cell.angle_alpha   90.00
_cell.angle_beta   90.00
_cell.angle_gamma   90.00
#
_symmetry.space_group_name_H-M   'P 1'
#
loop_
_entity.id
_entity.type
_entity.pdbx_description
1 polymer ?
#
loop_
_entity_poly.entity_id
_entity_poly.type
_entity_poly.pdbx_seq_one_letter_code
_entity_poly.pdbx_strand_id
1 'polypeptide(L)'
;MPEQSATTSVDDGVIDGFRSGVTRIGSGVVAGRIVLFWYGKGAAHPNQSLGTVVIATRTASPVTVNDLYQDHAAAMTRLRTLLPQLDTSGRLDAQQLSQDDIDVNWLPTPTGLQVYAPVAHALGDYVAVTVPWDRIADLLRPGMLEVLRAD
;
A
#
# COMPACT_ATOMS: atom_id res chain seq x y z
N MET A 1 23.43 -15.38 -10.51
CA MET A 1 22.37 -14.35 -10.48
C MET A 1 22.04 -14.00 -11.92
N PRO A 2 20.77 -13.75 -12.30
CA PRO A 2 20.46 -13.29 -13.65
C PRO A 2 21.16 -11.95 -13.89
N GLU A 3 21.84 -11.80 -15.04
CA GLU A 3 22.43 -10.52 -15.41
C GLU A 3 21.32 -9.49 -15.63
N GLN A 4 21.48 -8.29 -15.06
CA GLN A 4 20.62 -7.15 -15.38
C GLN A 4 20.63 -6.96 -16.90
N SER A 5 19.46 -6.88 -17.54
CA SER A 5 19.38 -6.57 -18.96
C SER A 5 20.10 -5.26 -19.23
N ALA A 6 20.93 -5.19 -20.27
CA ALA A 6 21.63 -3.95 -20.69
C ALA A 6 20.68 -2.77 -20.99
N THR A 7 19.37 -2.99 -20.96
CA THR A 7 18.31 -2.00 -21.17
C THR A 7 17.67 -1.48 -19.88
N THR A 8 17.66 -2.27 -18.79
CA THR A 8 16.99 -1.90 -17.52
C THR A 8 17.70 -2.56 -16.35
N SER A 9 18.12 -1.76 -15.37
CA SER A 9 18.56 -2.25 -14.06
C SER A 9 17.41 -2.23 -13.06
N VAL A 10 17.38 -3.21 -12.16
CA VAL A 10 16.43 -3.30 -11.04
C VAL A 10 17.21 -3.71 -9.79
N ASP A 11 16.92 -3.07 -8.67
CA ASP A 11 17.52 -3.29 -7.36
C ASP A 11 16.47 -3.08 -6.25
N ASP A 12 16.84 -3.36 -5.00
CA ASP A 12 16.02 -3.10 -3.83
C ASP A 12 15.79 -1.60 -3.64
N GLY A 13 14.52 -1.21 -3.64
CA GLY A 13 14.11 0.18 -3.45
C GLY A 13 13.81 0.57 -2.01
N VAL A 14 13.54 1.86 -1.82
CA VAL A 14 13.11 2.44 -0.54
C VAL A 14 12.07 3.53 -0.80
N ILE A 15 10.94 3.44 -0.11
CA ILE A 15 9.89 4.48 -0.08
C ILE A 15 9.65 4.85 1.37
N ASP A 16 9.77 6.12 1.76
CA ASP A 16 9.53 6.55 3.16
C ASP A 16 10.25 5.70 4.22
N GLY A 17 11.48 5.25 3.91
CA GLY A 17 12.28 4.37 4.78
C GLY A 17 11.89 2.88 4.73
N PHE A 18 10.86 2.53 3.98
CA PHE A 18 10.34 1.18 3.80
C PHE A 18 11.00 0.44 2.63
N ARG A 19 11.52 -0.77 2.90
CA ARG A 19 12.10 -1.72 1.92
C ARG A 19 11.19 -2.92 1.66
N SER A 20 11.47 -3.67 0.60
CA SER A 20 10.87 -5.00 0.37
C SER A 20 10.93 -5.91 1.60
N GLY A 21 9.87 -6.67 1.86
CA GLY A 21 9.85 -7.65 2.95
C GLY A 21 8.45 -8.00 3.46
N VAL A 22 8.41 -8.98 4.36
CA VAL A 22 7.21 -9.33 5.14
C VAL A 22 6.98 -8.25 6.18
N THR A 23 5.78 -7.66 6.19
CA THR A 23 5.42 -6.54 7.08
C THR A 23 4.52 -6.98 8.22
N ARG A 24 3.80 -8.10 8.06
CA ARG A 24 2.96 -8.70 9.09
C ARG A 24 2.92 -10.21 8.95
N ILE A 25 3.09 -10.90 10.07
CA ILE A 25 2.76 -12.32 10.23
C ILE A 25 1.78 -12.36 11.40
N GLY A 26 0.53 -12.72 11.12
CA GLY A 26 -0.51 -12.85 12.12
C GLY A 26 -1.35 -14.09 11.87
N SER A 27 -2.09 -14.57 12.87
CA SER A 27 -2.93 -15.77 12.71
C SER A 27 -4.06 -15.62 11.69
N GLY A 28 -4.43 -14.39 11.29
CA GLY A 28 -5.41 -14.13 10.23
C GLY A 28 -4.81 -13.88 8.84
N VAL A 29 -3.69 -13.15 8.75
CA VAL A 29 -3.03 -12.80 7.48
C VAL A 29 -1.51 -12.81 7.58
N VAL A 30 -0.84 -13.14 6.47
CA VAL A 30 0.53 -12.73 6.20
C VAL A 30 0.52 -11.63 5.15
N ALA A 31 1.28 -10.56 5.36
CA ALA A 31 1.33 -9.42 4.46
C ALA A 31 2.77 -9.02 4.16
N GLY A 32 2.99 -8.53 2.94
CA GLY A 32 4.32 -8.14 2.49
C GLY A 32 4.26 -7.06 1.42
N ARG A 33 5.39 -6.37 1.30
CA ARG A 33 5.61 -5.29 0.35
C ARG A 33 6.81 -5.64 -0.52
N ILE A 34 6.77 -5.24 -1.78
CA ILE A 34 7.91 -5.21 -2.69
C ILE A 34 8.15 -3.76 -3.11
N VAL A 35 9.38 -3.29 -2.94
CA VAL A 35 9.83 -1.97 -3.37
C VAL A 35 10.99 -2.16 -4.32
N LEU A 36 10.82 -1.70 -5.55
CA LEU A 36 11.78 -1.87 -6.64
C LEU A 36 12.33 -0.51 -7.04
N PHE A 37 13.64 -0.38 -7.01
CA PHE A 37 14.33 0.73 -7.64
C PHE A 37 14.77 0.30 -9.02
N TRP A 38 14.40 1.04 -10.07
CA TRP A 38 14.76 0.66 -11.42
C TRP A 38 15.15 1.84 -12.29
N TYR A 39 16.01 1.59 -13.26
CA TYR A 39 16.45 2.58 -14.24
C TYR A 39 16.43 1.95 -15.64
N GLY A 40 15.59 2.50 -16.52
CA GLY A 40 15.61 2.18 -17.94
C GLY A 40 16.66 3.02 -18.66
N LYS A 41 17.43 2.41 -19.57
CA LYS A 41 18.44 3.11 -20.37
C LYS A 41 17.82 4.30 -21.12
N GLY A 42 18.38 5.49 -20.90
CA GLY A 42 17.91 6.73 -21.53
C GLY A 42 16.76 7.41 -20.78
N ALA A 43 16.30 6.85 -19.65
CA ALA A 43 15.40 7.57 -18.75
C ALA A 43 16.10 8.77 -18.12
N ALA A 44 15.34 9.84 -17.86
CA ALA A 44 15.85 11.05 -17.24
C ALA A 44 16.28 10.83 -15.78
N HIS A 45 15.65 9.88 -15.10
CA HIS A 45 15.92 9.51 -13.72
C HIS A 45 15.50 8.05 -13.46
N PRO A 46 16.01 7.43 -12.38
CA PRO A 46 15.46 6.18 -11.87
C PRO A 46 14.04 6.36 -11.33
N ASN A 47 13.32 5.27 -11.10
CA ASN A 47 11.97 5.27 -10.51
C ASN A 47 11.90 4.26 -9.38
N GLN A 48 11.00 4.50 -8.42
CA GLN A 48 10.53 3.47 -7.50
C GLN A 48 9.25 2.84 -8.04
N SER A 49 9.05 1.56 -7.75
CA SER A 49 7.77 0.87 -7.95
C SER A 49 7.43 0.08 -6.70
N LEU A 50 6.15 0.04 -6.38
CA LEU A 50 5.63 -0.59 -5.19
C LEU A 50 4.56 -1.62 -5.57
N GLY A 51 4.61 -2.76 -4.89
CA GLY A 51 3.51 -3.72 -4.82
C GLY A 51 3.28 -4.16 -3.38
N THR A 52 2.04 -4.47 -3.04
CA THR A 52 1.70 -5.11 -1.77
C THR A 52 0.95 -6.42 -2.01
N VAL A 53 1.05 -7.33 -1.04
CA VAL A 53 0.27 -8.57 -1.02
C VAL A 53 -0.19 -8.86 0.39
N VAL A 54 -1.43 -9.30 0.52
CA VAL A 54 -2.03 -9.77 1.77
C VAL A 54 -2.64 -11.12 1.49
N ILE A 55 -2.32 -12.12 2.30
CA ILE A 55 -2.74 -13.52 2.11
C ILE A 55 -3.42 -14.00 3.38
N ALA A 56 -4.64 -14.51 3.25
CA ALA A 56 -5.34 -15.14 4.36
C ALA A 56 -4.64 -16.46 4.74
N THR A 57 -4.25 -16.59 6.01
CA THR A 57 -3.46 -17.75 6.49
C THR A 57 -4.22 -19.07 6.40
N ARG A 58 -5.54 -19.04 6.55
CA ARG A 58 -6.38 -20.25 6.56
C ARG A 58 -6.57 -20.89 5.19
N THR A 59 -6.59 -20.09 4.13
CA THR A 59 -6.93 -20.54 2.77
C THR A 59 -5.82 -20.31 1.75
N ALA A 60 -4.75 -19.61 2.13
CA ALA A 60 -3.70 -19.12 1.24
C ALA A 60 -4.24 -18.26 0.06
N SER A 61 -5.44 -17.71 0.20
CA SER A 61 -6.05 -16.85 -0.82
C SER A 61 -5.58 -15.40 -0.63
N PRO A 62 -5.36 -14.64 -1.72
CA PRO A 62 -5.17 -13.20 -1.62
C PRO A 62 -6.38 -12.54 -0.93
N VAL A 63 -6.12 -11.55 -0.07
CA VAL A 63 -7.12 -10.61 0.44
C VAL A 63 -6.98 -9.34 -0.39
N THR A 64 -8.01 -9.01 -1.15
CA THR A 64 -8.05 -7.83 -2.03
C THR A 64 -8.94 -6.75 -1.42
N VAL A 65 -8.91 -5.54 -1.99
CA VAL A 65 -9.77 -4.44 -1.53
C VAL A 65 -11.27 -4.75 -1.63
N ASN A 66 -11.66 -5.62 -2.57
CA ASN A 66 -13.05 -6.08 -2.74
C ASN A 66 -13.52 -6.98 -1.58
N ASP A 67 -12.58 -7.63 -0.91
CA ASP A 67 -12.85 -8.46 0.26
C ASP A 67 -12.98 -7.60 1.53
N LEU A 68 -12.32 -6.44 1.58
CA LEU A 68 -12.24 -5.60 2.78
C LEU A 68 -13.57 -4.95 3.16
N TYR A 69 -14.20 -4.29 2.19
CA TYR A 69 -15.27 -3.33 2.47
C TYR A 69 -16.65 -3.91 2.20
N GLN A 70 -17.62 -3.55 3.05
CA GLN A 70 -19.03 -3.86 2.81
C GLN A 70 -19.61 -2.99 1.67
N ASP A 71 -19.14 -1.74 1.58
CA ASP A 71 -19.43 -0.78 0.52
C ASP A 71 -18.10 -0.14 0.09
N HIS A 72 -17.59 -0.61 -1.05
CA HIS A 72 -16.30 -0.19 -1.58
C HIS A 72 -16.30 1.30 -1.97
N ALA A 73 -17.39 1.80 -2.57
CA ALA A 73 -17.47 3.19 -2.99
C ALA A 73 -17.53 4.16 -1.79
N ALA A 74 -18.26 3.80 -0.73
CA ALA A 74 -18.29 4.56 0.51
C ALA A 74 -16.91 4.55 1.20
N ALA A 75 -16.22 3.41 1.20
CA ALA A 75 -14.87 3.30 1.75
C ALA A 75 -13.88 4.18 0.99
N MET A 76 -13.87 4.13 -0.34
CA MET A 76 -13.00 4.98 -1.15
C MET A 76 -13.29 6.47 -0.95
N THR A 77 -14.56 6.86 -0.85
CA THR A 77 -14.93 8.25 -0.55
C THR A 77 -14.37 8.71 0.79
N ARG A 78 -14.48 7.87 1.84
CA ARG A 78 -13.92 8.20 3.16
C ARG A 78 -12.40 8.23 3.12
N LEU A 79 -11.74 7.27 2.49
CA LEU A 79 -10.28 7.21 2.41
C LEU A 79 -9.69 8.39 1.64
N ARG A 80 -10.30 8.83 0.54
CA ARG A 80 -9.89 10.06 -0.18
C ARG A 80 -9.91 11.30 0.70
N THR A 81 -10.79 11.33 1.71
CA THR A 81 -10.84 12.42 2.69
C THR A 81 -9.80 12.24 3.81
N LEU A 82 -9.64 11.02 4.32
CA LEU A 82 -8.76 10.73 5.46
C LEU A 82 -7.28 10.80 5.09
N LEU A 83 -6.89 10.30 3.91
CA LEU A 83 -5.48 10.19 3.54
C LEU A 83 -4.76 11.55 3.54
N PRO A 84 -5.28 12.62 2.91
CA PRO A 84 -4.63 13.94 2.97
C PRO A 84 -4.64 14.56 4.37
N GLN A 85 -5.65 14.26 5.20
CA GLN A 85 -5.72 14.76 6.58
C GLN A 85 -4.69 14.10 7.50
N LEU A 86 -4.31 12.86 7.19
CA LEU A 86 -3.39 12.04 7.99
C LEU A 86 -1.96 12.05 7.43
N ASP A 87 -1.74 12.59 6.23
CA ASP A 87 -0.41 12.75 5.66
C ASP A 87 0.39 13.81 6.44
N THR A 88 1.41 13.36 7.16
CA THR A 88 2.32 14.24 7.91
C THR A 88 3.45 14.80 7.04
N SER A 89 3.64 14.27 5.82
CA SER A 89 4.67 14.74 4.90
C SER A 89 4.23 15.96 4.08
N GLY A 90 2.92 16.19 3.96
CA GLY A 90 2.34 17.29 3.18
C GLY A 90 2.53 17.15 1.67
N ARG A 91 2.85 15.94 1.18
CA ARG A 91 3.12 15.65 -0.23
C ARG A 91 1.88 15.18 -0.97
N LEU A 92 0.86 14.73 -0.25
CA LEU A 92 -0.35 14.19 -0.83
C LEU A 92 -1.32 15.30 -1.25
N ASP A 93 -1.65 15.36 -2.54
CA ASP A 93 -2.67 16.25 -3.08
C ASP A 93 -4.01 15.51 -3.21
N ALA A 94 -5.01 15.95 -2.44
CA ALA A 94 -6.36 15.39 -2.46
C ALA A 94 -7.02 15.42 -3.85
N GLN A 95 -6.69 16.41 -4.69
CA GLN A 95 -7.25 16.53 -6.04
C GLN A 95 -6.67 15.52 -7.02
N GLN A 96 -5.45 15.04 -6.77
CA GLN A 96 -4.74 14.10 -7.65
C GLN A 96 -4.94 12.64 -7.24
N LEU A 97 -5.32 12.40 -5.98
CA LEU A 97 -5.56 11.05 -5.47
C LEU A 97 -6.83 10.43 -6.07
N SER A 98 -6.69 9.43 -6.94
CA SER A 98 -7.80 8.68 -7.53
C SER A 98 -8.31 7.55 -6.62
N GLN A 99 -9.33 6.80 -7.05
CA GLN A 99 -9.77 5.59 -6.32
C GLN A 99 -8.77 4.44 -6.54
N ASP A 100 -8.34 4.25 -7.79
CA ASP A 100 -7.36 3.23 -8.16
C ASP A 100 -6.05 3.38 -7.37
N ASP A 101 -5.63 4.61 -7.11
CA ASP A 101 -4.45 4.91 -6.30
C ASP A 101 -4.54 4.40 -4.86
N ILE A 102 -5.75 4.30 -4.31
CA ILE A 102 -6.02 3.84 -2.94
C ILE A 102 -6.18 2.32 -2.90
N ASP A 103 -6.76 1.73 -3.94
CA ASP A 103 -7.12 0.32 -4.00
C ASP A 103 -5.90 -0.62 -4.15
N VAL A 104 -4.84 -0.14 -4.79
CA VAL A 104 -3.75 -1.01 -5.26
C VAL A 104 -2.77 -1.38 -4.16
N ASN A 105 -2.24 -0.40 -3.41
CA ASN A 105 -1.13 -0.63 -2.49
C ASN A 105 -1.52 -0.29 -1.06
N TRP A 106 -1.88 -1.33 -0.31
CA TRP A 106 -2.20 -1.22 1.11
C TRP A 106 -1.68 -2.43 1.89
N LEU A 107 -1.51 -2.24 3.19
CA LEU A 107 -1.10 -3.27 4.15
C LEU A 107 -1.83 -3.11 5.49
N PRO A 108 -2.27 -4.21 6.11
CA PRO A 108 -2.73 -4.15 7.49
C PRO A 108 -1.54 -3.97 8.43
N THR A 109 -1.70 -3.07 9.39
CA THR A 109 -0.77 -2.88 10.51
C THR A 109 -1.52 -3.10 11.83
N PRO A 110 -0.82 -3.22 12.98
CA PRO A 110 -1.49 -3.35 14.27
C PRO A 110 -2.46 -2.20 14.59
N THR A 111 -2.16 -0.98 14.11
CA THR A 111 -2.88 0.25 14.46
C THR A 111 -3.79 0.79 13.36
N GLY A 112 -3.59 0.38 12.11
CA GLY A 112 -4.40 0.87 10.99
C GLY A 112 -4.12 0.20 9.65
N LEU A 113 -4.83 0.67 8.63
CA LEU A 113 -4.56 0.35 7.23
C LEU A 113 -3.51 1.32 6.69
N GLN A 114 -2.33 0.84 6.36
CA GLN A 114 -1.32 1.65 5.70
C GLN A 114 -1.55 1.62 4.19
N VAL A 115 -1.88 2.76 3.62
CA VAL A 115 -2.04 2.98 2.17
C VAL A 115 -0.81 3.68 1.64
N TYR A 116 -0.32 3.25 0.49
CA TYR A 116 0.79 3.87 -0.22
C TYR A 116 0.26 4.61 -1.44
N ALA A 117 -0.04 5.88 -1.25
CA ALA A 117 -0.58 6.71 -2.32
C ALA A 117 0.55 7.22 -3.23
N PRO A 118 0.40 7.15 -4.56
CA PRO A 118 1.38 7.69 -5.48
C PRO A 118 1.40 9.22 -5.43
N VAL A 119 2.58 9.79 -5.64
CA VAL A 119 2.81 11.23 -5.78
C VAL A 119 3.76 11.49 -6.95
N ALA A 120 3.92 12.76 -7.34
CA ALA A 120 4.90 13.12 -8.35
C ALA A 120 6.31 12.61 -8.00
N HIS A 121 7.09 12.19 -9.00
CA HIS A 121 8.42 11.62 -8.79
C HIS A 121 9.34 12.52 -7.94
N ALA A 122 9.30 13.83 -8.18
CA ALA A 122 10.08 14.81 -7.42
C ALA A 122 9.74 14.85 -5.91
N LEU A 123 8.60 14.27 -5.51
CA LEU A 123 8.15 14.14 -4.13
C LEU A 123 8.43 12.74 -3.55
N GLY A 124 9.03 11.82 -4.32
CA GLY A 124 9.46 10.50 -3.83
C GLY A 124 8.59 9.32 -4.26
N ASP A 125 7.84 9.45 -5.36
CA ASP A 125 6.97 8.43 -6.01
C ASP A 125 5.75 7.96 -5.20
N TYR A 126 5.88 7.77 -3.88
CA TYR A 126 4.80 7.33 -3.00
C TYR A 126 4.90 8.00 -1.62
N VAL A 127 3.74 8.10 -0.96
CA VAL A 127 3.59 8.48 0.45
C VAL A 127 2.89 7.35 1.18
N ALA A 128 3.47 6.89 2.29
CA ALA A 128 2.82 5.93 3.17
C ALA A 128 1.98 6.64 4.24
N VAL A 129 0.66 6.49 4.19
CA VAL A 129 -0.28 7.06 5.16
C VAL A 129 -1.00 5.94 5.89
N THR A 130 -0.96 5.95 7.23
CA THR A 130 -1.69 4.97 8.04
C THR A 130 -3.02 5.54 8.49
N VAL A 131 -4.11 4.90 8.06
CA VAL A 131 -5.47 5.22 8.47
C VAL A 131 -5.82 4.38 9.71
N PRO A 132 -6.04 4.99 10.88
CA PRO A 132 -6.37 4.26 12.10
C PRO A 132 -7.65 3.41 11.94
N TRP A 133 -7.65 2.21 12.54
CA TRP A 133 -8.77 1.27 12.39
C TRP A 133 -10.10 1.85 12.88
N ASP A 134 -10.11 2.64 13.96
CA ASP A 134 -11.31 3.29 14.51
C ASP A 134 -11.97 4.29 13.56
N ARG A 135 -11.26 4.78 12.52
CA ARG A 135 -11.80 5.68 11.49
C ARG A 135 -12.51 4.95 10.34
N ILE A 136 -12.27 3.65 10.20
CA ILE A 136 -12.73 2.87 9.04
C ILE A 136 -13.35 1.51 9.39
N ALA A 137 -13.38 1.11 10.67
CA ALA A 137 -13.89 -0.19 11.09
C ALA A 137 -15.36 -0.41 10.68
N ASP A 138 -16.17 0.65 10.69
CA ASP A 138 -17.57 0.65 10.26
C ASP A 138 -17.75 0.43 8.75
N LEU A 139 -16.68 0.54 7.95
CA LEU A 139 -16.69 0.29 6.51
C LEU A 139 -16.31 -1.14 6.14
N LEU A 140 -15.68 -1.87 7.08
CA LEU A 140 -15.19 -3.21 6.83
C LEU A 140 -16.34 -4.23 6.85
N ARG A 141 -16.18 -5.31 6.08
CA ARG A 141 -17.09 -6.46 6.19
C ARG A 141 -17.03 -7.02 7.62
N PRO A 142 -18.15 -7.58 8.15
CA PRO A 142 -18.16 -8.21 9.47
C PRO A 142 -17.04 -9.24 9.63
N GLY A 143 -16.30 -9.17 10.73
CA GLY A 143 -15.20 -10.09 11.02
C GLY A 143 -13.87 -9.77 10.34
N MET A 144 -13.83 -8.82 9.39
CA MET A 144 -12.62 -8.53 8.62
C MET A 144 -11.56 -7.81 9.47
N LEU A 145 -11.98 -6.93 10.39
CA LEU A 145 -11.04 -6.23 11.27
C LEU A 145 -10.25 -7.22 12.13
N GLU A 146 -10.93 -8.25 12.66
CA GLU A 146 -10.36 -9.32 13.45
C GLU A 146 -9.36 -10.13 12.62
N VAL A 147 -9.69 -10.44 11.36
CA VAL A 147 -8.78 -11.13 10.44
C VAL A 147 -7.50 -10.33 10.19
N LEU A 148 -7.62 -9.02 9.96
CA LEU A 148 -6.47 -8.16 9.64
C LEU A 148 -5.57 -7.90 10.85
N ARG A 149 -6.14 -7.88 12.07
CA ARG A 149 -5.44 -7.58 13.33
C ARG A 149 -5.06 -8.79 14.16
N ALA A 150 -5.47 -9.99 13.77
CA ALA A 150 -5.09 -11.22 14.43
C ALA A 150 -3.57 -11.39 14.43
N ASP A 151 -2.98 -11.62 15.61
CA ASP A 151 -1.55 -11.91 15.82
C ASP A 151 -1.29 -13.43 15.79
#